data_AF-D7FKU2-F1
#
_entry.id   AF-D7FKU2-F1
#
_cell.length_a   1.000
_cell.length_b   1.000
_cell.length_c   1.000
_cell.angle_alpha   90.00
_cell.angle_beta   90.00
_cell.angle_gamma   90.00
#
_symmetry.space_group_name_H-M   'P 1'
#
loop_
_entity.id
_entity.type
_entity.pdbx_description
1 polymer ?
#
loop_
_entity_poly.entity_id
_entity_poly.type
_entity_poly.pdbx_seq_one_letter_code
_entity_poly.pdbx_strand_id
1 'polypeptide(L)'
;MLAVAGHLVQQNFRLPGMLSTSADLSFADMPNGLAALSKIPALGLFQIIAFIGFLEIGVMKQKEGSFPGDMTLGGEPYAWTKFSDEVKEQKRAIELNNGRAAQMGILGLMMHEAVNNHPYIINVPPPATYLLI
;
A
#
# COMPACT_ATOMS: atom_id res chain seq x y z
N MET A 1 -5.43 0.50 1.02
CA MET A 1 -5.44 -0.31 -0.23
C MET A 1 -4.05 -0.42 -0.85
N LEU A 2 -3.42 0.69 -1.24
CA LEU A 2 -2.10 0.66 -1.91
C LEU A 2 -1.00 -0.05 -1.11
N ALA A 3 -0.98 0.07 0.22
CA ALA A 3 -0.02 -0.64 1.07
C ALA A 3 -0.09 -2.18 0.89
N VAL A 4 -1.30 -2.75 0.82
CA VAL A 4 -1.48 -4.20 0.61
C VAL A 4 -1.03 -4.61 -0.78
N ALA A 5 -1.40 -3.86 -1.81
CA ALA A 5 -0.97 -4.11 -3.18
C ALA A 5 0.56 -4.03 -3.32
N GLY A 6 1.18 -2.98 -2.75
CA GLY A 6 2.63 -2.81 -2.73
C GLY A 6 3.32 -3.96 -2.00
N HIS A 7 2.82 -4.37 -0.83
CA HIS A 7 3.39 -5.47 -0.07
C HIS A 7 3.34 -6.80 -0.84
N LEU A 8 2.24 -7.09 -1.57
CA LEU A 8 2.11 -8.28 -2.41
C LEU A 8 3.08 -8.28 -3.60
N VAL A 9 3.24 -7.12 -4.25
CA VAL A 9 4.18 -6.97 -5.38
C VAL A 9 5.61 -7.16 -4.91
N GLN A 10 5.98 -6.57 -3.76
CA GLN A 10 7.34 -6.65 -3.20
C GLN A 10 7.81 -8.09 -2.91
N GLN A 11 6.89 -9.02 -2.64
CA GLN A 11 7.23 -10.44 -2.44
C GLN A 11 7.70 -11.13 -3.72
N ASN A 12 7.18 -10.70 -4.87
CA ASN A 12 7.34 -11.42 -6.14
C ASN A 12 8.23 -10.67 -7.13
N PHE A 13 8.31 -9.34 -7.02
CA PHE A 13 8.99 -8.49 -7.98
C PHE A 13 9.85 -7.44 -7.28
N ARG A 14 11.09 -7.31 -7.77
CA ARG A 14 12.04 -6.25 -7.41
C ARG A 14 12.47 -5.51 -8.66
N LEU A 15 12.69 -4.21 -8.51
CA LEU A 15 13.27 -3.41 -9.59
C LEU A 15 14.74 -3.80 -9.76
N PRO A 16 15.26 -3.94 -10.98
CA PRO A 16 16.69 -4.12 -11.20
C PRO A 16 17.43 -2.81 -10.92
N GLY A 17 18.62 -2.91 -10.30
CA GLY A 17 19.54 -1.78 -10.11
C GLY A 17 19.80 -1.39 -8.66
N MET A 18 20.46 -0.24 -8.50
CA MET A 18 20.88 0.29 -7.21
C MET A 18 19.79 1.21 -6.65
N LEU A 19 19.41 0.98 -5.39
CA LEU A 19 18.57 1.90 -4.63
C LEU A 19 19.35 3.17 -4.25
N SER A 20 20.60 2.99 -3.85
CA SER A 20 21.50 4.10 -3.54
C SER A 20 22.92 3.74 -3.95
N THR A 21 23.48 4.52 -4.88
CA THR A 21 24.87 4.38 -5.34
C THR A 21 25.87 4.82 -4.27
N SER A 22 25.49 5.74 -3.37
CA SER A 22 26.35 6.21 -2.28
C SER A 22 26.37 5.28 -1.07
N ALA A 23 25.31 4.48 -0.89
CA ALA A 23 25.21 3.49 0.19
C ALA A 23 25.47 2.06 -0.30
N ASP A 24 25.90 1.90 -1.56
CA ASP A 24 26.12 0.63 -2.25
C ASP A 24 25.01 -0.41 -1.98
N LEU A 25 23.75 0.04 -2.09
CA LEU A 25 22.57 -0.74 -1.72
C LEU A 25 21.72 -1.00 -2.96
N SER A 26 21.50 -2.27 -3.30
CA SER A 26 20.63 -2.65 -4.41
C SER A 26 19.18 -2.84 -3.97
N PHE A 27 18.24 -2.78 -4.92
CA PHE A 27 16.84 -3.14 -4.68
C PHE A 27 16.65 -4.63 -4.38
N ALA A 28 17.60 -5.48 -4.78
CA ALA A 28 17.59 -6.90 -4.44
C ALA A 28 17.92 -7.13 -2.96
N ASP A 29 18.80 -6.32 -2.38
CA ASP A 29 19.26 -6.47 -0.99
C ASP A 29 18.24 -6.00 0.05
N MET A 30 17.16 -5.34 -0.37
CA MET A 30 16.13 -4.86 0.56
C MET A 30 15.36 -6.06 1.14
N PRO A 31 15.18 -6.19 2.46
CA PRO A 31 14.27 -7.19 3.02
C PRO A 31 12.81 -6.82 2.69
N ASN A 32 11.90 -7.79 2.78
CA ASN A 32 10.47 -7.51 2.69
C ASN A 32 9.92 -6.99 4.02
N GLY A 33 8.76 -6.33 3.97
CA GLY A 33 7.98 -5.97 5.15
C GLY A 33 8.60 -4.86 6.00
N LEU A 34 8.38 -4.93 7.31
CA LEU A 34 8.80 -3.94 8.31
C LEU A 34 10.32 -3.77 8.36
N ALA A 35 11.09 -4.83 8.11
CA ALA A 35 12.54 -4.75 8.09
C ALA A 35 13.08 -3.83 6.98
N ALA A 36 12.29 -3.59 5.91
CA ALA A 36 12.67 -2.70 4.83
C ALA A 36 12.83 -1.26 5.31
N LEU A 37 11.96 -0.82 6.23
CA LEU A 37 11.97 0.56 6.74
C LEU A 37 13.27 0.91 7.45
N SER A 38 13.87 -0.05 8.16
CA SER A 38 15.14 0.15 8.86
C SER A 38 16.37 0.08 7.95
N LYS A 39 16.26 -0.50 6.76
CA LYS A 39 17.38 -0.64 5.81
C LYS A 39 17.44 0.50 4.78
N ILE A 40 16.36 1.24 4.58
CA ILE A 40 16.35 2.41 3.71
C ILE A 40 17.23 3.52 4.33
N PRO A 41 18.14 4.16 3.57
CA PRO A 41 18.93 5.28 4.07
C PRO A 41 18.04 6.43 4.59
N ALA A 42 18.44 7.07 5.69
CA ALA A 42 17.64 8.14 6.33
C ALA A 42 17.28 9.29 5.37
N LEU A 43 18.19 9.68 4.47
CA LEU A 43 17.91 10.69 3.45
C LEU A 43 16.83 10.23 2.44
N GLY A 44 16.79 8.94 2.10
CA GLY A 44 15.76 8.37 1.24
C GLY A 44 14.39 8.37 1.93
N LEU A 45 14.34 8.00 3.21
CA LEU A 45 13.10 8.10 4.00
C LEU A 45 12.60 9.55 4.09
N PHE A 46 13.51 10.51 4.32
CA PHE A 46 13.15 11.93 4.34
C PHE A 46 12.57 12.38 2.99
N GLN A 47 13.16 11.97 1.86
CA GLN A 47 12.62 12.29 0.53
C GLN A 47 11.21 11.72 0.33
N ILE A 48 10.95 10.48 0.77
CA ILE A 48 9.63 9.86 0.68
C ILE A 48 8.61 10.64 1.51
N ILE A 49 8.93 10.96 2.76
CA ILE A 49 8.03 11.70 3.66
C ILE A 49 7.79 13.13 3.13
N ALA A 50 8.84 13.81 2.68
CA ALA A 50 8.73 15.16 2.11
C ALA A 50 7.86 15.16 0.84
N PHE A 51 8.00 14.14 -0.01
CA PHE A 51 7.17 14.00 -1.21
C PHE A 51 5.70 13.72 -0.86
N ILE A 52 5.43 12.82 0.09
CA ILE A 52 4.07 12.56 0.59
C ILE A 52 3.47 13.85 1.18
N GLY A 53 4.23 14.58 2.00
CA GLY A 53 3.79 15.85 2.57
C GLY A 53 3.52 16.92 1.51
N PHE A 54 4.36 17.02 0.48
CA PHE A 54 4.11 17.90 -0.67
C PHE A 54 2.81 17.54 -1.40
N LEU A 55 2.57 16.25 -1.65
CA LEU A 55 1.33 15.79 -2.29
C LEU A 55 0.11 16.12 -1.43
N GLU A 56 0.16 15.92 -0.11
CA GLU A 56 -0.95 16.19 0.79
C GLU A 56 -1.25 17.69 0.96
N ILE A 57 -0.22 18.53 0.99
CA ILE A 57 -0.37 19.98 1.19
C ILE A 57 -0.68 20.72 -0.11
N GLY A 58 -0.11 20.30 -1.24
CA GLY A 58 -0.16 21.03 -2.49
C GLY A 58 -1.12 20.47 -3.54
N VAL A 59 -1.30 19.14 -3.59
CA VAL A 59 -1.94 18.46 -4.73
C VAL A 59 -3.27 17.83 -4.31
N MET A 60 -3.28 16.95 -3.31
CA MET A 60 -4.45 16.16 -2.88
C MET A 60 -5.42 16.99 -2.03
N LYS A 61 -5.94 18.09 -2.59
CA LYS A 61 -6.95 18.94 -1.96
C LYS A 61 -8.34 18.49 -2.35
N GLN A 62 -9.23 18.54 -1.36
CA GLN A 62 -10.64 18.30 -1.59
C GLN A 62 -11.22 19.41 -2.47
N LYS A 63 -11.99 19.01 -3.48
CA LYS A 63 -12.77 19.94 -4.30
C LYS A 63 -13.93 20.50 -3.47
N GLU A 64 -13.99 21.82 -3.35
CA GLU A 64 -15.05 22.51 -2.63
C GLU A 64 -16.42 22.21 -3.27
N GLY A 65 -17.41 21.84 -2.43
CA GLY A 65 -18.78 21.52 -2.88
C GLY A 65 -19.00 20.12 -3.45
N SER A 66 -17.97 19.25 -3.46
CA SER A 66 -18.11 17.84 -3.83
C SER A 66 -18.16 16.91 -2.61
N PHE A 67 -18.40 15.62 -2.84
CA PHE A 67 -18.44 14.61 -1.79
C PHE A 67 -17.05 14.43 -1.12
N PRO A 68 -16.99 14.08 0.18
CA PRO A 68 -15.72 13.81 0.85
C PRO A 68 -14.89 12.76 0.13
N GLY A 69 -13.63 13.08 -0.18
CA GLY A 69 -12.72 12.22 -0.93
C GLY A 69 -12.61 12.53 -2.43
N ASP A 70 -13.41 13.47 -2.96
CA ASP A 70 -13.20 14.00 -4.31
C ASP A 70 -12.00 14.96 -4.34
N MET A 71 -10.88 14.46 -4.86
CA MET A 71 -9.63 15.20 -5.05
C MET A 71 -9.32 15.41 -6.55
N THR A 72 -10.36 15.45 -7.39
CA THR A 72 -10.18 15.69 -8.84
C THR A 72 -9.60 17.08 -9.07
N LEU A 73 -8.34 17.11 -9.50
CA LEU A 73 -7.57 18.32 -9.76
C LEU A 73 -7.97 18.92 -11.11
N GLY A 74 -9.15 19.52 -11.18
CA GLY A 74 -9.62 20.29 -12.35
C GLY A 74 -9.84 19.50 -13.64
N GLY A 75 -9.66 18.17 -13.63
CA GLY A 75 -9.95 17.28 -14.75
C GLY A 75 -11.01 16.29 -14.34
N GLU A 76 -12.17 16.33 -15.00
CA GLU A 76 -13.13 15.24 -14.87
C GLU A 76 -12.50 13.98 -15.46
N PRO A 77 -12.43 12.86 -14.71
CA PRO A 77 -12.01 11.61 -15.30
C PRO A 77 -12.95 11.33 -16.48
N TYR A 78 -12.43 11.20 -17.69
CA TYR A 78 -13.20 11.05 -18.95
C TYR A 78 -14.24 9.91 -18.92
N ALA A 79 -14.16 9.02 -17.94
CA ALA A 79 -15.10 7.93 -17.68
C ALA A 79 -16.17 8.25 -16.62
N TRP A 80 -15.92 9.18 -15.68
CA TRP A 80 -16.79 9.44 -14.53
C TRP A 80 -18.11 10.13 -14.90
N THR A 81 -18.08 10.99 -15.92
CA THR A 81 -19.26 11.68 -16.48
C THR A 81 -20.22 10.75 -17.21
N LYS A 82 -19.72 9.58 -17.65
CA LYS A 82 -20.50 8.60 -18.43
C LYS A 82 -21.25 7.61 -17.56
N PHE A 83 -20.97 7.56 -16.26
CA PHE A 83 -21.66 6.65 -15.35
C PHE A 83 -23.01 7.23 -14.89
N SER A 84 -24.02 6.36 -14.75
CA SER A 84 -25.26 6.71 -14.04
C SER A 84 -24.97 6.91 -12.54
N ASP A 85 -25.87 7.58 -11.85
CA ASP A 85 -25.67 7.90 -10.43
C ASP A 85 -25.69 6.65 -9.54
N GLU A 86 -26.44 5.60 -9.92
CA GLU A 86 -26.39 4.31 -9.22
C GLU A 86 -25.02 3.66 -9.35
N VAL A 87 -24.40 3.71 -10.54
CA VAL A 87 -23.06 3.12 -10.75
C VAL A 87 -22.00 3.90 -9.97
N LYS A 88 -22.09 5.23 -9.92
CA LYS A 88 -21.19 6.05 -9.10
C LYS A 88 -21.30 5.68 -7.63
N GLU A 89 -22.51 5.50 -7.12
CA GLU A 89 -22.72 5.09 -5.73
C GLU A 89 -22.17 3.70 -5.44
N GLN A 90 -22.44 2.73 -6.31
CA GLN A 90 -21.89 1.38 -6.18
C GLN A 90 -20.36 1.38 -6.18
N LYS A 91 -19.71 2.13 -7.09
CA LYS A 91 -18.24 2.19 -7.15
C LYS A 91 -17.64 2.82 -5.89
N ARG A 92 -18.25 3.86 -5.35
CA ARG A 92 -17.84 4.45 -4.06
C ARG A 92 -17.99 3.47 -2.90
N ALA A 93 -19.11 2.71 -2.87
CA ALA A 93 -19.31 1.70 -1.83
C ALA A 93 -18.27 0.56 -1.91
N ILE A 94 -17.92 0.13 -3.13
CA ILE A 94 -16.85 -0.85 -3.39
C ILE A 94 -15.50 -0.32 -2.90
N GLU A 95 -15.16 0.92 -3.24
CA GLU A 95 -13.92 1.56 -2.79
C GLU A 95 -13.82 1.60 -1.26
N LEU A 96 -14.90 2.00 -0.59
CA LEU A 96 -14.95 2.06 0.87
C LEU A 96 -14.79 0.68 1.52
N ASN A 97 -15.50 -0.33 1.02
CA ASN A 97 -15.43 -1.69 1.57
C ASN A 97 -14.05 -2.33 1.33
N ASN A 98 -13.44 -2.09 0.17
CA ASN A 98 -12.06 -2.49 -0.10
C ASN A 98 -11.06 -1.74 0.78
N GLY A 99 -11.32 -0.45 1.08
CA GLY A 99 -10.57 0.34 2.05
C GLY A 99 -10.57 -0.30 3.44
N ARG A 100 -11.76 -0.64 3.95
CA ARG A 100 -11.97 -1.31 5.24
C ARG A 100 -11.27 -2.67 5.30
N ALA A 101 -11.42 -3.49 4.25
CA ALA A 101 -10.76 -4.78 4.16
C ALA A 101 -9.23 -4.63 4.13
N ALA A 102 -8.70 -3.65 3.38
CA ALA A 102 -7.26 -3.42 3.29
C ALA A 102 -6.65 -2.89 4.59
N GLN A 103 -7.39 -2.13 5.40
CA GLN A 103 -6.94 -1.69 6.74
C GLN A 103 -6.75 -2.89 7.66
N MET A 104 -7.72 -3.82 7.69
CA MET A 104 -7.60 -5.06 8.46
C MET A 104 -6.50 -5.97 7.89
N GLY A 105 -6.38 -6.03 6.57
CA GLY A 105 -5.35 -6.82 5.89
C GLY A 105 -3.93 -6.37 6.24
N ILE A 106 -3.61 -5.07 6.12
CA ILE A 106 -2.26 -4.58 6.41
C ILE A 106 -1.92 -4.69 7.90
N LEU A 107 -2.89 -4.48 8.80
CA LEU A 107 -2.68 -4.69 10.23
C LEU A 107 -2.34 -6.15 10.53
N GLY A 108 -3.07 -7.09 9.91
CA GLY A 108 -2.76 -8.52 10.02
C GLY A 108 -1.37 -8.85 9.50
N LEU A 109 -0.99 -8.35 8.31
CA LEU A 109 0.34 -8.56 7.73
C LEU A 109 1.44 -8.07 8.68
N MET A 110 1.32 -6.85 9.23
CA MET A 110 2.31 -6.28 10.15
C MET A 110 2.42 -7.08 11.45
N MET A 111 1.29 -7.49 12.05
CA MET A 111 1.31 -8.25 13.31
C MET A 111 1.87 -9.66 13.12
N HIS A 112 1.51 -10.35 12.04
CA HIS A 112 2.04 -11.68 11.75
C HIS A 112 3.53 -11.65 11.37
N GLU A 113 4.00 -10.57 10.76
CA GLU A 113 5.43 -10.33 10.57
C GLU A 113 6.14 -10.10 11.91
N ALA A 114 5.56 -9.28 12.80
CA ALA A 114 6.16 -9.00 14.11
C ALA A 114 6.23 -10.23 15.03
N VAL A 115 5.21 -11.10 15.00
CA VAL A 115 5.12 -12.25 15.91
C VAL A 115 5.82 -13.49 15.35
N ASN A 116 5.61 -13.81 14.07
CA ASN A 116 6.06 -15.07 13.47
C ASN A 116 7.00 -14.89 12.28
N ASN A 117 7.33 -13.64 11.91
CA ASN A 117 8.06 -13.31 10.67
C ASN A 117 7.45 -13.91 9.39
N HIS A 118 6.15 -14.26 9.44
CA HIS A 118 5.39 -14.88 8.37
C HIS A 118 4.12 -14.04 8.12
N PRO A 119 4.21 -12.96 7.33
CA PRO A 119 3.06 -12.06 7.12
C PRO A 119 1.86 -12.78 6.48
N TYR A 120 2.07 -13.81 5.65
CA TYR A 120 1.03 -14.57 4.97
C TYR A 120 0.58 -15.81 5.74
N ILE A 121 0.07 -15.62 6.96
CA ILE A 121 -0.34 -16.73 7.84
C ILE A 121 -1.30 -17.73 7.19
N ILE A 122 -2.16 -17.27 6.28
CA ILE A 122 -3.15 -18.09 5.56
C ILE A 122 -2.47 -19.11 4.62
N ASN A 123 -1.27 -18.79 4.12
CA ASN A 123 -0.52 -19.64 3.20
C ASN A 123 0.46 -20.55 3.92
N VAL A 124 0.62 -20.40 5.25
CA VAL A 124 1.49 -21.27 6.03
C VAL A 124 0.74 -22.59 6.27
N PRO A 125 1.34 -23.75 5.94
CA PRO A 125 0.70 -25.03 6.23
C PRO A 125 0.47 -25.17 7.75
N PRO A 126 -0.63 -25.80 8.18
CA PRO A 126 -0.87 -26.02 9.60
C PRO A 126 0.30 -26.81 10.20
N PRO A 127 0.71 -26.53 11.44
CA PRO A 127 1.79 -27.27 12.08
C PRO A 127 1.47 -28.77 12.08
N ALA A 128 2.46 -29.59 11.74
CA ALA A 128 2.33 -31.05 11.54
C ALA A 128 1.75 -31.82 12.75
N THR A 129 1.63 -31.17 13.91
CA THR A 129 1.06 -31.70 15.15
C THR A 129 -0.43 -32.08 15.03
N TYR A 130 -1.17 -31.56 14.04
CA TYR A 130 -2.60 -31.87 13.85
C TYR A 130 -2.89 -33.05 12.89
N LEU A 131 -1.85 -33.72 12.36
CA LEU A 131 -2.00 -34.86 11.42
C LEU A 131 -1.89 -36.25 12.07
N LEU A 132 -1.87 -36.32 13.40
CA LEU A 132 -1.76 -37.57 14.18
C LEU A 132 -2.99 -37.86 15.06
N ILE A 133 -4.16 -37.31 14.70
CA ILE A 133 -5.47 -37.66 15.27
C ILE A 133 -6.42 -38.08 14.16
#